data_AF-A0ABD3FNT5-F1
#
_entry.id   AF-A0ABD3FNT5-F1
#
_cell.length_a   1.000
_cell.length_b   1.000
_cell.length_c   1.000
_cell.angle_alpha   90.00
_cell.angle_beta   90.00
_cell.angle_gamma   90.00
#
_symmetry.space_group_name_H-M   'P 1'
#
loop_
_entity.id
_entity.type
_entity.pdbx_description
1 polymer ?
#
loop_
_entity_poly.entity_id
_entity_poly.type
_entity_poly.pdbx_seq_one_letter_code
_entity_poly.pdbx_strand_id
1 'polypeptide(L)'
;MMADASSPVSPRSNSKCRRESSASLAKSKSSDEAKELSKQKYDSPFDASLIAARKRSQQERLWDIFTAYALQISSEDPTRIRIANVVKLLQDCGIIEGDNTEEAKMIEKEVAIVCEAFLKAHPMDRDSSKKLDFTAFLALLLHFAKMSGDRDPSRAYDSLVRTCLEKQQKSRNRVAVTEELQDCKKVLLIFEEPLTKIFMFYAAQSHSKLEKIDPKMAQFCPPHMSYAEAVAFGRKYGIIAHGVLTTTEFASIYIDSLPKAPATEYDRVLTYTAFCEMLVRLSKKTCLDINLPADRNLKGLLQVMWLALASSSPRALKITDVLKSDRVDVTKHFLIHFEKYWKKERYECELFRRSVNTSARRIGHGPAAIPTTASDAPPFEPGSATSAKNQNAAAQSKYSIITYP
;
A
#
# COMPACT_ATOMS: atom_id res chain seq x y z
N MET A 1 70.68 4.34 -5.66
CA MET A 1 71.50 3.45 -4.83
C MET A 1 70.87 2.06 -4.86
N MET A 2 71.62 1.09 -5.43
CA MET A 2 71.55 -0.39 -5.28
C MET A 2 70.17 -1.07 -5.54
N ALA A 3 69.86 -1.88 -6.56
CA ALA A 3 70.57 -2.92 -7.34
C ALA A 3 70.88 -4.24 -6.57
N ASP A 4 69.99 -5.21 -6.76
CA ASP A 4 70.18 -6.61 -7.23
C ASP A 4 70.96 -7.72 -6.47
N ALA A 5 70.46 -8.94 -6.73
CA ALA A 5 71.07 -10.30 -6.70
C ALA A 5 71.22 -11.11 -5.39
N SER A 6 70.59 -12.30 -5.31
CA SER A 6 71.24 -13.63 -5.42
C SER A 6 70.37 -14.84 -4.99
N SER A 7 70.37 -15.90 -5.81
CA SER A 7 69.74 -17.25 -5.69
C SER A 7 70.59 -18.22 -4.81
N PRO A 8 70.50 -19.59 -4.87
CA PRO A 8 69.43 -20.60 -5.08
C PRO A 8 69.47 -21.74 -3.99
N VAL A 9 68.73 -22.87 -4.18
CA VAL A 9 69.16 -24.29 -3.98
C VAL A 9 67.95 -25.24 -3.75
N SER A 10 67.84 -26.29 -4.59
CA SER A 10 67.10 -27.53 -4.32
C SER A 10 68.06 -28.64 -3.86
N PRO A 11 67.55 -29.73 -3.25
CA PRO A 11 67.90 -31.03 -3.81
C PRO A 11 66.75 -32.07 -3.84
N ARG A 12 66.86 -32.99 -4.81
CA ARG A 12 66.14 -34.26 -4.97
C ARG A 12 66.88 -35.40 -4.23
N SER A 13 66.15 -36.40 -3.73
CA SER A 13 66.52 -37.84 -3.70
C SER A 13 65.25 -38.67 -3.38
N ASN A 14 64.69 -39.48 -4.28
CA ASN A 14 65.01 -40.86 -4.71
C ASN A 14 65.03 -41.95 -3.61
N SER A 15 64.03 -42.84 -3.64
CA SER A 15 64.16 -44.27 -4.03
C SER A 15 63.41 -45.33 -3.18
N LYS A 16 62.66 -46.16 -3.93
CA LYS A 16 62.54 -47.65 -3.89
C LYS A 16 61.77 -48.42 -2.79
N CYS A 17 60.68 -49.03 -3.28
CA CYS A 17 60.38 -50.49 -3.37
C CYS A 17 60.24 -51.38 -2.11
N ARG A 18 59.06 -52.01 -1.95
CA ARG A 18 58.78 -53.48 -2.02
C ARG A 18 57.30 -53.74 -1.68
N ARG A 19 56.45 -54.30 -2.55
CA ARG A 19 56.26 -55.69 -3.08
C ARG A 19 55.37 -56.58 -2.18
N GLU A 20 54.26 -57.05 -2.78
CA GLU A 20 53.61 -58.39 -2.65
C GLU A 20 52.97 -58.73 -1.27
N SER A 21 51.78 -59.32 -1.09
CA SER A 21 50.97 -60.32 -1.82
C SER A 21 49.55 -60.36 -1.20
N SER A 22 48.47 -60.40 -1.98
CA SER A 22 47.65 -61.58 -2.37
C SER A 22 46.57 -62.06 -1.37
N ALA A 23 45.32 -61.87 -1.81
CA ALA A 23 44.15 -62.78 -1.76
C ALA A 23 43.67 -63.42 -0.44
N SER A 24 42.40 -63.15 -0.08
CA SER A 24 41.37 -64.21 0.05
C SER A 24 39.93 -63.65 0.12
N LEU A 25 39.04 -64.34 -0.60
CA LEU A 25 37.58 -64.28 -0.62
C LEU A 25 36.91 -64.21 0.77
N ALA A 26 35.82 -63.43 0.89
CA ALA A 26 34.43 -63.94 0.98
C ALA A 26 33.47 -63.05 1.82
N LYS A 27 32.30 -62.80 1.23
CA LYS A 27 30.96 -62.69 1.86
C LYS A 27 30.61 -61.48 2.76
N SER A 28 29.86 -60.58 2.12
CA SER A 28 28.51 -60.11 2.51
C SER A 28 28.30 -59.44 3.88
N LYS A 29 27.98 -58.14 3.87
CA LYS A 29 26.67 -57.55 4.25
C LYS A 29 26.76 -56.04 4.52
N SER A 30 25.63 -55.36 4.31
CA SER A 30 25.21 -54.00 4.67
C SER A 30 25.96 -52.81 4.04
N SER A 31 25.37 -52.33 2.94
CA SER A 31 25.66 -51.09 2.22
C SER A 31 24.71 -49.94 2.67
N ASP A 32 24.28 -49.92 3.93
CA ASP A 32 23.27 -48.94 4.39
C ASP A 32 23.80 -47.88 5.36
N GLU A 33 24.94 -48.08 6.01
CA GLU A 33 25.48 -47.08 6.97
C GLU A 33 26.35 -45.99 6.32
N ALA A 34 26.83 -46.21 5.08
CA ALA A 34 27.67 -45.22 4.37
C ALA A 34 26.85 -44.12 3.66
N LYS A 35 25.52 -44.24 3.58
CA LYS A 35 24.65 -43.24 2.94
C LYS A 35 24.02 -42.24 3.92
N GLU A 36 23.94 -42.54 5.21
CA GLU A 36 23.34 -41.63 6.19
C GLU A 36 24.25 -40.49 6.64
N LEU A 37 25.57 -40.63 6.53
CA LEU A 37 26.51 -39.57 6.91
C LEU A 37 26.74 -38.49 5.82
N SER A 38 26.13 -38.65 4.63
CA SER A 38 26.28 -37.69 3.51
C SER A 38 25.13 -36.67 3.37
N LYS A 39 24.11 -36.74 4.25
CA LYS A 39 22.92 -35.87 4.20
C LYS A 39 22.94 -34.69 5.18
N GLN A 40 23.99 -34.52 5.97
CA GLN A 40 24.26 -33.22 6.60
C GLN A 40 25.01 -32.34 5.61
N LYS A 41 24.31 -31.88 4.57
CA LYS A 41 24.67 -30.58 3.98
C LYS A 41 24.56 -29.59 5.12
N TYR A 42 25.70 -29.16 5.64
CA TYR A 42 25.78 -27.94 6.43
C TYR A 42 25.25 -26.83 5.50
N ASP A 43 23.95 -26.56 5.57
CA ASP A 43 23.40 -25.38 4.93
C ASP A 43 24.08 -24.21 5.63
N SER A 44 24.99 -23.56 4.91
CA SER A 44 25.72 -22.41 5.43
C SER A 44 24.70 -21.41 5.97
N PRO A 45 24.92 -20.80 7.15
CA PRO A 45 24.03 -19.75 7.65
C PRO A 45 23.87 -18.60 6.65
N PHE A 46 24.86 -18.41 5.76
CA PHE A 46 24.80 -17.49 4.63
C PHE A 46 23.79 -17.93 3.55
N ASP A 47 23.78 -19.20 3.17
CA ASP A 47 22.84 -19.75 2.19
C ASP A 47 21.41 -19.73 2.72
N ALA A 48 21.23 -20.09 4.00
CA ALA A 48 19.93 -19.96 4.67
C ALA A 48 19.44 -18.51 4.72
N SER A 49 20.34 -17.56 4.99
CA SER A 49 20.04 -16.13 4.98
C SER A 49 19.65 -15.62 3.60
N LEU A 50 20.37 -16.03 2.55
CA LEU A 50 20.05 -15.69 1.16
C LEU A 50 18.69 -16.24 0.72
N ILE A 51 18.39 -17.50 1.07
CA ILE A 51 17.08 -18.11 0.78
C ILE A 51 15.97 -17.36 1.51
N ALA A 52 16.17 -17.02 2.79
CA ALA A 52 15.21 -16.24 3.55
C ALA A 52 15.00 -14.83 2.95
N ALA A 53 16.07 -14.16 2.53
CA ALA A 53 15.99 -12.85 1.87
C ALA A 53 15.23 -12.93 0.55
N ARG A 54 15.46 -13.97 -0.26
CA ARG A 54 14.73 -14.21 -1.51
C ARG A 54 13.24 -14.44 -1.25
N LYS A 55 12.89 -15.27 -0.26
CA LYS A 55 11.49 -15.53 0.11
C LYS A 55 10.79 -14.25 0.58
N ARG A 56 11.44 -13.43 1.41
CA ARG A 56 10.91 -12.11 1.80
C ARG A 56 10.66 -11.22 0.59
N SER A 57 11.62 -11.15 -0.34
CA SER A 57 11.47 -10.35 -1.57
C SER A 57 10.29 -10.83 -2.44
N GLN A 58 10.09 -12.14 -2.57
CA GLN A 58 8.93 -12.69 -3.29
C GLN A 58 7.61 -12.35 -2.58
N GLN A 59 7.56 -12.47 -1.26
CA GLN A 59 6.37 -12.16 -0.47
C GLN A 59 6.00 -10.67 -0.50
N GLU A 60 6.99 -9.78 -0.59
CA GLU A 60 6.77 -8.34 -0.83
C GLU A 60 6.16 -8.08 -2.21
N ARG A 61 6.71 -8.69 -3.27
CA ARG A 61 6.16 -8.51 -4.62
C ARG A 61 4.76 -9.12 -4.76
N LEU A 62 4.51 -10.26 -4.12
CA LEU A 62 3.16 -10.86 -4.07
C LEU A 62 2.16 -9.96 -3.35
N TRP A 63 2.59 -9.26 -2.31
CA TRP A 63 1.76 -8.28 -1.61
C TRP A 63 1.39 -7.09 -2.49
N ASP A 64 2.32 -6.59 -3.30
CA ASP A 64 2.02 -5.53 -4.25
C ASP A 64 1.00 -5.97 -5.30
N ILE A 65 1.08 -7.22 -5.77
CA ILE A 65 0.03 -7.81 -6.63
C ILE A 65 -1.30 -7.89 -5.86
N PHE A 66 -1.29 -8.52 -4.69
CA PHE A 66 -2.49 -8.72 -3.88
C PHE A 66 -3.24 -7.41 -3.63
N THR A 67 -2.53 -6.36 -3.19
CA THR A 67 -3.12 -5.06 -2.88
C THR A 67 -3.59 -4.33 -4.13
N ALA A 68 -2.89 -4.48 -5.27
CA ALA A 68 -3.35 -3.94 -6.55
C ALA A 68 -4.70 -4.55 -6.97
N TYR A 69 -4.88 -5.86 -6.83
CA TYR A 69 -6.15 -6.52 -7.12
C TYR A 69 -7.23 -6.27 -6.07
N ALA A 70 -6.86 -6.12 -4.79
CA ALA A 70 -7.80 -5.70 -3.75
C ALA A 70 -8.41 -4.32 -4.08
N LEU A 71 -7.59 -3.38 -4.57
CA LEU A 71 -8.01 -2.02 -4.92
C LEU A 71 -8.82 -1.88 -6.23
N GLN A 72 -8.75 -2.84 -7.17
CA GLN A 72 -9.32 -2.70 -8.51
C GLN A 72 -10.85 -2.49 -8.56
N ILE A 73 -11.61 -3.02 -7.60
CA ILE A 73 -13.09 -3.03 -7.65
C ILE A 73 -13.71 -2.42 -6.37
N SER A 74 -13.02 -2.43 -5.24
CA SER A 74 -13.55 -1.93 -3.98
C SER A 74 -12.44 -1.34 -3.11
N SER A 75 -12.57 -0.06 -2.76
CA SER A 75 -11.69 0.60 -1.77
C SER A 75 -12.16 0.39 -0.33
N GLU A 76 -13.06 -0.57 -0.08
CA GLU A 76 -13.63 -0.85 1.25
C GLU A 76 -12.58 -1.34 2.24
N ASP A 77 -11.65 -2.20 1.79
CA ASP A 77 -10.52 -2.68 2.58
C ASP A 77 -9.42 -3.22 1.65
N PRO A 78 -8.33 -2.47 1.41
CA PRO A 78 -7.24 -2.89 0.53
C PRO A 78 -6.34 -3.96 1.17
N THR A 79 -6.55 -4.31 2.43
CA THR A 79 -5.85 -5.42 3.11
C THR A 79 -6.56 -6.76 2.92
N ARG A 80 -7.74 -6.76 2.29
CA ARG A 80 -8.55 -7.95 2.04
C ARG A 80 -9.00 -8.04 0.58
N ILE A 81 -8.77 -9.19 -0.06
CA ILE A 81 -9.13 -9.43 -1.47
C ILE A 81 -10.42 -10.25 -1.58
N ARG A 82 -11.32 -9.87 -2.48
CA ARG A 82 -12.53 -10.67 -2.80
C ARG A 82 -12.16 -11.88 -3.67
N ILE A 83 -12.89 -12.99 -3.54
CA ILE A 83 -12.67 -14.19 -4.38
C ILE A 83 -12.66 -13.87 -5.87
N ALA A 84 -13.62 -13.07 -6.35
CA ALA A 84 -13.68 -12.66 -7.76
C ALA A 84 -12.37 -11.99 -8.24
N ASN A 85 -11.70 -11.23 -7.37
CA ASN A 85 -10.44 -10.57 -7.69
C ASN A 85 -9.26 -11.55 -7.64
N VAL A 86 -9.33 -12.59 -6.79
CA VAL A 86 -8.35 -13.69 -6.80
C VAL A 86 -8.46 -14.49 -8.09
N VAL A 87 -9.67 -14.85 -8.51
CA VAL A 87 -9.92 -15.53 -9.79
C VAL A 87 -9.36 -14.71 -10.94
N LYS A 88 -9.66 -13.41 -10.98
CA LYS A 88 -9.12 -12.50 -11.99
C LYS A 88 -7.58 -12.42 -11.96
N LEU A 89 -6.97 -12.37 -10.77
CA LEU A 89 -5.51 -12.42 -10.63
C LEU A 89 -4.96 -13.71 -11.25
N LEU A 90 -5.56 -14.85 -10.99
CA LEU A 90 -5.12 -16.14 -11.56
C LEU A 90 -5.30 -16.16 -13.08
N GLN A 91 -6.36 -15.56 -13.63
CA GLN A 91 -6.56 -15.39 -15.08
C GLN A 91 -5.49 -14.49 -15.70
N ASP A 92 -5.27 -13.30 -15.14
CA ASP A 92 -4.29 -12.33 -15.64
C ASP A 92 -2.86 -12.88 -15.56
N CYS A 93 -2.58 -13.72 -14.56
CA CYS A 93 -1.32 -14.45 -14.41
C CYS A 93 -1.25 -15.71 -15.31
N GLY A 94 -2.28 -16.02 -16.10
CA GLY A 94 -2.34 -17.17 -17.00
C GLY A 94 -2.18 -18.51 -16.27
N ILE A 95 -2.70 -18.60 -15.04
CA ILE A 95 -2.78 -19.83 -14.24
C ILE A 95 -4.05 -20.59 -14.59
N ILE A 96 -5.13 -19.86 -14.87
CA ILE A 96 -6.39 -20.39 -15.37
C ILE A 96 -6.73 -19.68 -16.68
N GLU A 97 -7.42 -20.38 -17.57
CA GLU A 97 -7.82 -19.84 -18.87
C GLU A 97 -8.85 -18.70 -18.66
N GLY A 98 -8.59 -17.56 -19.29
CA GLY A 98 -9.44 -16.37 -19.24
C GLY A 98 -10.27 -16.16 -20.51
N ASP A 99 -10.21 -17.09 -21.46
CA ASP A 99 -10.95 -16.99 -22.72
C ASP A 99 -12.45 -17.20 -22.51
N ASN A 100 -13.30 -16.68 -23.38
CA ASN A 100 -14.77 -16.80 -23.25
C ASN A 100 -15.33 -18.19 -23.62
N THR A 101 -14.52 -19.24 -23.53
CA THR A 101 -14.94 -20.62 -23.78
C THR A 101 -15.79 -21.14 -22.63
N GLU A 102 -16.65 -22.13 -22.89
CA GLU A 102 -17.46 -22.74 -21.83
C GLU A 102 -16.59 -23.54 -20.85
N GLU A 103 -15.49 -24.11 -21.33
CA GLU A 103 -14.46 -24.76 -20.52
C GLU A 103 -13.79 -23.78 -19.54
N ALA A 104 -13.39 -22.60 -20.01
CA ALA A 104 -12.79 -21.58 -19.14
C ALA A 104 -13.79 -21.07 -18.07
N LYS A 105 -15.06 -20.88 -18.44
CA LYS A 105 -16.13 -20.54 -17.47
C LYS A 105 -16.38 -21.66 -16.45
N MET A 106 -16.21 -22.92 -16.84
CA MET A 106 -16.31 -24.06 -15.93
C MET A 106 -15.15 -24.06 -14.93
N ILE A 107 -13.92 -23.89 -15.42
CA ILE A 107 -12.71 -23.79 -14.58
C ILE A 107 -12.83 -22.60 -13.61
N GLU A 108 -13.32 -21.45 -14.08
CA GLU A 108 -13.56 -20.28 -13.23
C GLU A 108 -14.49 -20.61 -12.06
N LYS A 109 -15.60 -21.31 -12.33
CA LYS A 109 -16.56 -21.74 -11.31
C LYS A 109 -15.94 -22.73 -10.33
N GLU A 110 -15.17 -23.70 -10.80
CA GLU A 110 -14.49 -24.67 -9.93
C GLU A 110 -13.49 -23.97 -8.99
N VAL A 111 -12.68 -23.06 -9.52
CA VAL A 111 -11.73 -22.27 -8.72
C VAL A 111 -12.47 -21.43 -7.69
N ALA A 112 -13.58 -20.79 -8.07
CA ALA A 112 -14.41 -20.05 -7.14
C ALA A 112 -14.99 -20.94 -6.02
N ILE A 113 -15.48 -22.14 -6.36
CA ILE A 113 -15.97 -23.13 -5.39
C ILE A 113 -14.86 -23.54 -4.42
N VAL A 114 -13.66 -23.79 -4.93
CA VAL A 114 -12.48 -24.14 -4.10
C VAL A 114 -12.12 -22.98 -3.16
N CYS A 115 -12.12 -21.74 -3.65
CA CYS A 115 -11.88 -20.56 -2.81
C CYS A 115 -12.94 -20.41 -1.72
N GLU A 116 -14.22 -20.62 -2.05
CA GLU A 116 -15.32 -20.55 -1.09
C GLU A 116 -15.26 -21.69 -0.06
N ALA A 117 -14.90 -22.90 -0.48
CA ALA A 117 -14.69 -24.04 0.41
C ALA A 117 -13.50 -23.79 1.36
N PHE A 118 -12.41 -23.21 0.85
CA PHE A 118 -11.24 -22.84 1.65
C PHE A 118 -11.62 -21.84 2.75
N LEU A 119 -12.39 -20.80 2.41
CA LEU A 119 -12.88 -19.82 3.39
C LEU A 119 -13.79 -20.44 4.46
N LYS A 120 -14.66 -21.38 4.08
CA LYS A 120 -15.53 -22.09 5.04
C LYS A 120 -14.73 -22.96 6.01
N ALA A 121 -13.65 -23.58 5.53
CA ALA A 121 -12.76 -24.41 6.34
C ALA A 121 -11.81 -23.60 7.23
N HIS A 122 -11.53 -22.35 6.86
CA HIS A 122 -10.66 -21.43 7.59
C HIS A 122 -11.41 -20.12 7.90
N PRO A 123 -12.44 -20.15 8.78
CA PRO A 123 -13.16 -18.95 9.17
C PRO A 123 -12.24 -18.06 10.01
N MET A 124 -11.46 -17.22 9.35
CA MET A 124 -10.58 -16.23 10.00
C MET A 124 -11.36 -15.01 10.52
N ASP A 125 -12.64 -14.89 10.17
CA ASP A 125 -13.50 -13.82 10.64
C ASP A 125 -14.96 -14.27 10.73
N ARG A 126 -15.65 -13.91 11.83
CA ARG A 126 -17.10 -14.12 11.97
C ARG A 126 -17.91 -13.16 11.11
N ASP A 127 -17.27 -12.12 10.58
CA ASP A 127 -17.85 -11.26 9.58
C ASP A 127 -17.81 -11.96 8.22
N SER A 128 -19.00 -12.43 7.81
CA SER A 128 -19.45 -13.03 6.53
C SER A 128 -18.91 -12.49 5.19
N SER A 129 -17.83 -11.71 5.19
CA SER A 129 -17.18 -11.22 4.00
C SER A 129 -16.47 -12.36 3.26
N LYS A 130 -16.86 -12.59 2.01
CA LYS A 130 -16.18 -13.47 1.03
C LYS A 130 -14.81 -12.88 0.62
N LYS A 131 -13.97 -12.55 1.61
CA LYS A 131 -12.70 -11.86 1.44
C LYS A 131 -11.59 -12.61 2.18
N LEU A 132 -10.40 -12.60 1.60
CA LEU A 132 -9.18 -13.22 2.11
C LEU A 132 -8.23 -12.11 2.55
N ASP A 133 -7.64 -12.22 3.74
CA ASP A 133 -6.42 -11.47 4.06
C ASP A 133 -5.23 -12.09 3.31
N PHE A 134 -4.02 -11.55 3.53
CA PHE A 134 -2.85 -11.99 2.77
C PHE A 134 -2.36 -13.37 3.18
N THR A 135 -2.49 -13.77 4.44
CA THR A 135 -2.05 -15.08 4.96
C THR A 135 -3.01 -16.14 4.45
N ALA A 136 -4.30 -15.88 4.49
CA ALA A 136 -5.31 -16.74 3.87
C ALA A 136 -5.07 -16.86 2.36
N PHE A 137 -4.68 -15.77 1.67
CA PHE A 137 -4.30 -15.82 0.25
C PHE A 137 -3.05 -16.68 -0.01
N LEU A 138 -1.98 -16.54 0.79
CA LEU A 138 -0.78 -17.39 0.67
C LEU A 138 -1.09 -18.86 0.96
N ALA A 139 -1.91 -19.12 1.98
CA ALA A 139 -2.37 -20.47 2.33
C ALA A 139 -3.25 -21.07 1.21
N LEU A 140 -4.07 -20.25 0.55
CA LEU A 140 -4.84 -20.66 -0.62
C LEU A 140 -3.94 -21.01 -1.81
N LEU A 141 -2.89 -20.23 -2.10
CA LEU A 141 -1.91 -20.58 -3.13
C LEU A 141 -1.22 -21.91 -2.82
N LEU A 142 -0.87 -22.15 -1.55
CA LEU A 142 -0.33 -23.44 -1.12
C LEU A 142 -1.37 -24.57 -1.25
N HIS A 143 -2.64 -24.28 -1.02
CA HIS A 143 -3.72 -25.25 -1.21
C HIS A 143 -3.84 -25.65 -2.68
N PHE A 144 -3.81 -24.69 -3.62
CA PHE A 144 -3.76 -24.98 -5.06
C PHE A 144 -2.55 -25.83 -5.43
N ALA A 145 -1.37 -25.52 -4.89
CA ALA A 145 -0.16 -26.30 -5.13
C ALA A 145 -0.32 -27.76 -4.67
N LYS A 146 -0.96 -28.01 -3.52
CA LYS A 146 -1.26 -29.37 -3.02
C LYS A 146 -2.26 -30.13 -3.90
N MET A 147 -3.22 -29.42 -4.51
CA MET A 147 -4.20 -30.02 -5.41
C MET A 147 -3.69 -30.26 -6.83
N SER A 148 -2.53 -29.71 -7.21
CA SER A 148 -1.94 -29.88 -8.55
C SER A 148 -1.51 -31.32 -8.87
N GLY A 149 -1.41 -32.20 -7.87
CA GLY A 149 -0.92 -33.57 -8.04
C GLY A 149 0.59 -33.68 -8.21
N ASP A 150 1.36 -32.58 -8.06
CA ASP A 150 2.82 -32.63 -8.01
C ASP A 150 3.30 -33.45 -6.80
N ARG A 151 4.40 -34.21 -6.99
CA ARG A 151 5.04 -34.99 -5.94
C ARG A 151 5.65 -34.11 -4.85
N ASP A 152 6.03 -32.88 -5.19
CA ASP A 152 6.55 -31.89 -4.23
C ASP A 152 5.67 -30.62 -4.24
N PRO A 153 4.72 -30.50 -3.29
CA PRO A 153 3.87 -29.32 -3.15
C PRO A 153 4.65 -28.01 -2.95
N SER A 154 5.86 -28.06 -2.38
CA SER A 154 6.68 -26.87 -2.16
C SER A 154 7.20 -26.32 -3.49
N ARG A 155 7.64 -27.21 -4.37
CA ARG A 155 8.07 -26.87 -5.73
C ARG A 155 6.91 -26.33 -6.57
N ALA A 156 5.73 -26.96 -6.48
CA ALA A 156 4.53 -26.49 -7.16
C ALA A 156 4.13 -25.08 -6.68
N TYR A 157 4.19 -24.82 -5.38
CA TYR A 157 3.95 -23.49 -4.80
C TYR A 157 4.96 -22.45 -5.31
N ASP A 158 6.26 -22.76 -5.29
CA ASP A 158 7.30 -21.85 -5.79
C ASP A 158 7.11 -21.54 -7.29
N SER A 159 6.65 -22.52 -8.07
CA SER A 159 6.34 -22.33 -9.49
C SER A 159 5.11 -21.44 -9.70
N LEU A 160 4.06 -21.65 -8.91
CA LEU A 160 2.83 -20.84 -8.93
C LEU A 160 3.15 -19.38 -8.58
N VAL A 161 3.90 -19.17 -7.49
CA VAL A 161 4.35 -17.83 -7.06
C VAL A 161 5.19 -17.16 -8.14
N ARG A 162 6.15 -17.89 -8.73
CA ARG A 162 6.98 -17.36 -9.82
C ARG A 162 6.12 -16.92 -11.01
N THR A 163 5.15 -17.73 -11.40
CA THR A 163 4.22 -17.43 -12.49
C THR A 163 3.43 -16.15 -12.21
N CYS A 164 2.87 -16.00 -11.00
CA CYS A 164 2.21 -14.76 -10.58
C CYS A 164 3.12 -13.53 -10.69
N LEU A 165 4.38 -13.67 -10.28
CA LEU A 165 5.35 -12.57 -10.24
C LEU A 165 5.87 -12.17 -11.63
N GLU A 166 5.98 -13.12 -12.57
CA GLU A 166 6.49 -12.89 -13.93
C GLU A 166 5.41 -12.38 -14.88
N LYS A 167 4.19 -12.90 -14.77
CA LYS A 167 3.07 -12.55 -15.65
C LYS A 167 2.23 -11.37 -15.15
N GLN A 168 2.65 -10.71 -14.07
CA GLN A 168 1.98 -9.53 -13.55
C GLN A 168 1.89 -8.42 -14.62
N GLN A 169 0.68 -8.12 -15.10
CA GLN A 169 0.47 -7.07 -16.11
C GLN A 169 0.58 -5.64 -15.57
N LYS A 170 0.33 -5.41 -14.27
CA LYS A 170 0.37 -4.07 -13.65
C LYS A 170 1.21 -4.08 -12.38
N SER A 171 2.44 -3.58 -12.47
CA SER A 171 3.28 -3.32 -11.31
C SER A 171 2.85 -2.03 -10.62
N ARG A 172 2.47 -2.11 -9.35
CA ARG A 172 2.23 -0.93 -8.52
C ARG A 172 3.56 -0.41 -8.01
N ASN A 173 4.00 0.75 -8.50
CA ASN A 173 5.25 1.36 -8.04
C ASN A 173 4.99 2.25 -6.82
N ARG A 174 5.37 1.78 -5.63
CA ARG A 174 5.36 2.60 -4.40
C ARG A 174 6.41 3.70 -4.53
N VAL A 175 5.98 4.96 -4.46
CA VAL A 175 6.90 6.11 -4.41
C VAL A 175 7.55 6.18 -3.02
N ALA A 176 8.88 6.25 -2.96
CA ALA A 176 9.58 6.47 -1.70
C ALA A 176 9.38 7.92 -1.23
N VAL A 177 9.29 8.13 0.08
CA VAL A 177 9.14 9.46 0.70
C VAL A 177 10.21 9.76 1.76
N THR A 178 11.37 9.11 1.64
CA THR A 178 12.41 9.17 2.67
C THR A 178 12.98 10.58 2.82
N GLU A 179 13.18 11.29 1.72
CA GLU A 179 13.68 12.67 1.71
C GLU A 179 12.63 13.62 2.29
N GLU A 180 11.38 13.53 1.81
CA GLU A 180 10.28 14.36 2.30
C GLU A 180 10.02 14.15 3.80
N LEU A 181 10.21 12.92 4.30
CA LEU A 181 10.09 12.62 5.73
C LEU A 181 11.19 13.30 6.56
N GLN A 182 12.42 13.41 6.03
CA GLN A 182 13.49 14.17 6.69
C GLN A 182 13.19 15.67 6.70
N ASP A 183 12.69 16.21 5.59
CA ASP A 183 12.30 17.62 5.49
C ASP A 183 11.16 17.95 6.48
N CYS A 184 10.20 17.04 6.61
CA CYS A 184 9.07 17.19 7.52
C CYS A 184 9.41 16.97 9.00
N LYS A 185 10.60 16.48 9.34
CA LYS A 185 10.96 16.03 10.70
C LYS A 185 10.72 17.10 11.76
N LYS A 186 11.04 18.36 11.47
CA LYS A 186 10.82 19.48 12.41
C LYS A 186 9.34 19.72 12.70
N VAL A 187 8.50 19.70 11.66
CA VAL A 187 7.04 19.87 11.79
C VAL A 187 6.45 18.70 12.56
N LEU A 188 6.86 17.47 12.24
CA LEU A 188 6.42 16.26 12.95
C LEU A 188 6.79 16.29 14.44
N LEU A 189 8.00 16.75 14.79
CA LEU A 189 8.42 16.91 16.18
C LEU A 189 7.59 17.96 16.93
N ILE A 190 7.25 19.09 16.29
CA ILE A 190 6.40 20.12 16.91
C ILE A 190 5.01 19.53 17.25
N PHE A 191 4.47 18.73 16.34
CA PHE A 191 3.14 18.12 16.47
C PHE A 191 3.16 16.70 17.07
N GLU A 192 4.29 16.25 17.63
CA GLU A 192 4.45 14.87 18.10
C GLU A 192 3.39 14.49 19.14
N GLU A 193 3.19 15.34 20.17
CA GLU A 193 2.20 15.11 21.23
C GLU A 193 0.77 15.00 20.69
N PRO A 194 0.22 15.98 19.94
CA PRO A 194 -1.15 15.86 19.44
C PRO A 194 -1.30 14.73 18.42
N LEU A 195 -0.33 14.50 17.54
CA LEU A 195 -0.40 13.40 16.57
C LEU A 195 -0.35 12.03 17.24
N THR A 196 0.45 11.86 18.30
CA THR A 196 0.51 10.63 19.09
C THR A 196 -0.84 10.36 19.76
N LYS A 197 -1.48 11.37 20.36
CA LYS A 197 -2.81 11.20 20.97
C LYS A 197 -3.87 10.81 19.95
N ILE A 198 -3.84 11.42 18.76
CA ILE A 198 -4.72 11.05 17.65
C ILE A 198 -4.49 9.59 17.27
N PHE A 199 -3.24 9.20 17.03
CA PHE A 199 -2.89 7.83 16.66
C PHE A 199 -3.36 6.81 17.71
N MET A 200 -2.99 7.03 18.98
CA MET A 200 -3.33 6.12 20.08
C MET A 200 -4.83 5.96 20.28
N PHE A 201 -5.61 7.03 20.05
CA PHE A 201 -7.06 6.98 20.12
C PHE A 201 -7.68 6.03 19.08
N TYR A 202 -7.18 6.03 17.85
CA TYR A 202 -7.62 5.09 16.82
C TYR A 202 -7.01 3.69 17.00
N ALA A 203 -5.76 3.63 17.46
CA ALA A 203 -5.08 2.36 17.73
C ALA A 203 -5.76 1.56 18.84
N ALA A 204 -6.24 2.22 19.90
CA ALA A 204 -7.00 1.58 20.97
C ALA A 204 -8.31 0.95 20.46
N GLN A 205 -8.95 1.53 19.45
CA GLN A 205 -10.15 0.95 18.84
C GLN A 205 -9.82 -0.29 18.01
N SER A 206 -8.75 -0.25 17.22
CA SER A 206 -8.27 -1.41 16.47
C SER A 206 -7.87 -2.55 17.40
N HIS A 207 -7.15 -2.23 18.48
CA HIS A 207 -6.77 -3.19 19.51
C HIS A 207 -7.99 -3.82 20.20
N SER A 208 -8.98 -3.02 20.61
CA SER A 208 -10.22 -3.53 21.22
C SER A 208 -11.02 -4.46 20.29
N LYS A 209 -10.98 -4.24 18.97
CA LYS A 209 -11.58 -5.17 18.00
C LYS A 209 -10.77 -6.46 17.90
N LEU A 210 -9.44 -6.36 17.82
CA LEU A 210 -8.55 -7.52 17.77
C LEU A 210 -8.69 -8.38 19.04
N GLU A 211 -8.74 -7.77 20.21
CA GLU A 211 -8.90 -8.48 21.50
C GLU A 211 -10.19 -9.33 21.55
N LYS A 212 -11.26 -8.88 20.90
CA LYS A 212 -12.53 -9.64 20.82
C LYS A 212 -12.46 -10.83 19.86
N ILE A 213 -11.61 -10.74 18.83
CA ILE A 213 -11.49 -11.75 17.77
C ILE A 213 -10.43 -12.77 18.16
N ASP A 214 -9.26 -12.30 18.57
CA ASP A 214 -8.11 -13.09 18.98
C ASP A 214 -7.40 -12.43 20.18
N PRO A 215 -7.80 -12.79 21.42
CA PRO A 215 -7.20 -12.24 22.63
C PRO A 215 -5.72 -12.56 22.78
N LYS A 216 -5.25 -13.71 22.26
CA LYS A 216 -3.84 -14.10 22.36
C LYS A 216 -3.00 -13.21 21.46
N MET A 217 -3.47 -12.97 20.24
CA MET A 217 -2.76 -12.08 19.30
C MET A 217 -2.76 -10.63 19.77
N ALA A 218 -3.85 -10.16 20.37
CA ALA A 218 -3.92 -8.80 20.92
C ALA A 218 -2.84 -8.51 21.97
N GLN A 219 -2.31 -9.51 22.67
CA GLN A 219 -1.24 -9.35 23.66
C GLN A 219 0.14 -9.06 23.02
N PHE A 220 0.39 -9.57 21.82
CA PHE A 220 1.67 -9.45 21.13
C PHE A 220 1.69 -8.39 20.03
N CYS A 221 0.51 -7.93 19.62
CA CYS A 221 0.38 -6.96 18.54
C CYS A 221 0.74 -5.54 19.01
N PRO A 222 1.65 -4.82 18.32
CA PRO A 222 1.96 -3.44 18.68
C PRO A 222 0.73 -2.53 18.51
N PRO A 223 0.70 -1.37 19.19
CA PRO A 223 -0.33 -0.35 18.95
C PRO A 223 -0.35 0.04 17.47
N HIS A 224 -1.49 -0.17 16.81
CA HIS A 224 -1.62 0.04 15.38
C HIS A 224 -3.02 0.51 15.01
N MET A 225 -3.11 1.23 13.90
CA MET A 225 -4.36 1.68 13.31
C MET A 225 -4.74 0.75 12.14
N SER A 226 -5.91 0.12 12.23
CA SER A 226 -6.47 -0.65 11.11
C SER A 226 -6.87 0.26 9.95
N TYR A 227 -7.10 -0.29 8.75
CA TYR A 227 -7.57 0.50 7.62
C TYR A 227 -8.92 1.17 7.90
N ALA A 228 -9.86 0.46 8.55
CA ALA A 228 -11.15 1.01 8.92
C ALA A 228 -11.00 2.25 9.82
N GLU A 229 -10.04 2.20 10.75
CA GLU A 229 -9.79 3.29 11.68
C GLU A 229 -9.02 4.43 10.99
N ALA A 230 -8.14 4.12 10.05
CA ALA A 230 -7.48 5.11 9.19
C ALA A 230 -8.48 5.86 8.30
N VAL A 231 -9.49 5.18 7.75
CA VAL A 231 -10.59 5.83 7.01
C VAL A 231 -11.44 6.71 7.92
N ALA A 232 -11.74 6.23 9.13
CA ALA A 232 -12.48 7.03 10.13
C ALA A 232 -11.70 8.30 10.53
N PHE A 233 -10.38 8.20 10.67
CA PHE A 233 -9.47 9.34 10.80
C PHE A 233 -9.55 10.26 9.57
N GLY A 234 -9.35 9.73 8.37
CA GLY A 234 -9.35 10.52 7.14
C GLY A 234 -10.64 11.31 6.92
N ARG A 235 -11.80 10.71 7.24
CA ARG A 235 -13.10 11.40 7.18
C ARG A 235 -13.25 12.47 8.26
N LYS A 236 -12.89 12.16 9.52
CA LYS A 236 -13.05 13.08 10.65
C LYS A 236 -12.21 14.34 10.49
N TYR A 237 -11.02 14.22 9.91
CA TYR A 237 -10.08 15.32 9.71
C TYR A 237 -10.14 15.91 8.29
N GLY A 238 -11.21 15.63 7.53
CA GLY A 238 -11.46 16.29 6.24
C GLY A 238 -10.53 15.89 5.09
N ILE A 239 -9.73 14.84 5.25
CA ILE A 239 -8.79 14.33 4.25
C ILE A 239 -9.54 13.56 3.15
N ILE A 240 -10.54 12.78 3.55
CA ILE A 240 -11.48 12.06 2.67
C ILE A 240 -12.81 12.81 2.67
N ALA A 241 -12.78 14.11 2.39
CA ALA A 241 -13.97 14.94 2.32
C ALA A 241 -13.83 16.01 1.22
N HIS A 242 -14.96 16.51 0.73
CA HIS A 242 -15.05 17.71 -0.13
C HIS A 242 -14.09 17.74 -1.34
N GLY A 243 -13.80 16.59 -1.95
CA GLY A 243 -12.95 16.50 -3.15
C GLY A 243 -11.45 16.59 -2.91
N VAL A 244 -10.98 16.54 -1.64
CA VAL A 244 -9.54 16.54 -1.31
C VAL A 244 -8.86 15.25 -1.79
N LEU A 245 -9.35 14.09 -1.36
CA LEU A 245 -8.96 12.78 -1.87
C LEU A 245 -10.17 11.88 -2.01
N THR A 246 -10.15 11.04 -3.04
CA THR A 246 -11.07 9.90 -3.13
C THR A 246 -10.69 8.82 -2.11
N THR A 247 -11.64 7.98 -1.72
CA THR A 247 -11.37 6.82 -0.85
C THR A 247 -10.32 5.89 -1.47
N THR A 248 -10.31 5.74 -2.80
CA THR A 248 -9.34 4.90 -3.53
C THR A 248 -7.92 5.47 -3.47
N GLU A 249 -7.77 6.80 -3.59
CA GLU A 249 -6.48 7.46 -3.42
C GLU A 249 -5.96 7.32 -1.98
N PHE A 250 -6.85 7.52 -1.00
CA PHE A 250 -6.51 7.30 0.41
C PHE A 250 -6.11 5.84 0.68
N ALA A 251 -6.83 4.86 0.14
CA ALA A 251 -6.53 3.44 0.26
C ALA A 251 -5.14 3.10 -0.31
N SER A 252 -4.80 3.68 -1.47
CA SER A 252 -3.50 3.50 -2.11
C SER A 252 -2.38 4.06 -1.24
N ILE A 253 -2.56 5.27 -0.69
CA ILE A 253 -1.61 5.92 0.23
C ILE A 253 -1.45 5.12 1.52
N TYR A 254 -2.54 4.62 2.09
CA TYR A 254 -2.51 3.79 3.30
C TYR A 254 -1.64 2.54 3.09
N ILE A 255 -1.85 1.78 2.02
CA ILE A 255 -1.04 0.59 1.72
C ILE A 255 0.42 0.98 1.51
N ASP A 256 0.67 2.10 0.81
CA ASP A 256 2.00 2.63 0.58
C ASP A 256 2.68 3.13 1.85
N SER A 257 1.98 3.27 2.96
CA SER A 257 2.55 3.62 4.27
C SER A 257 2.91 2.41 5.11
N LEU A 258 2.45 1.22 4.77
CA LEU A 258 2.70 0.02 5.58
C LEU A 258 4.19 -0.41 5.52
N PRO A 259 4.71 -1.04 6.59
CA PRO A 259 6.09 -1.54 6.62
C PRO A 259 6.40 -2.50 5.47
N LYS A 260 7.62 -2.40 4.93
CA LYS A 260 8.17 -3.36 3.96
C LYS A 260 8.74 -4.56 4.70
N ALA A 261 8.53 -5.74 4.13
CA ALA A 261 9.08 -7.01 4.57
C ALA A 261 8.86 -7.23 6.07
N PRO A 262 7.60 -7.26 6.51
CA PRO A 262 7.32 -7.47 7.93
C PRO A 262 7.88 -8.84 8.32
N ALA A 263 8.41 -8.97 9.55
CA ALA A 263 8.94 -10.23 10.04
C ALA A 263 7.82 -11.28 10.22
N THR A 264 6.60 -10.79 10.47
CA THR A 264 5.36 -11.55 10.52
C THR A 264 4.29 -10.86 9.68
N GLU A 265 3.26 -11.56 9.21
CA GLU A 265 2.16 -10.87 8.50
C GLU A 265 1.50 -9.76 9.35
N TYR A 266 1.55 -9.93 10.66
CA TYR A 266 0.99 -9.02 11.65
C TYR A 266 1.82 -7.75 11.85
N ASP A 267 3.04 -7.64 11.27
CA ASP A 267 3.77 -6.36 11.29
C ASP A 267 3.39 -5.44 10.11
N ARG A 268 2.52 -5.88 9.18
CA ARG A 268 1.95 -5.03 8.12
C ARG A 268 0.75 -4.21 8.64
N VAL A 269 0.97 -3.54 9.75
CA VAL A 269 -0.01 -2.67 10.40
C VAL A 269 0.48 -1.22 10.40
N LEU A 270 -0.45 -0.27 10.42
CA LEU A 270 -0.08 1.14 10.47
C LEU A 270 0.34 1.51 11.90
N THR A 271 1.63 1.42 12.19
CA THR A 271 2.25 1.90 13.43
C THR A 271 2.35 3.43 13.46
N TYR A 272 2.75 4.04 14.58
CA TYR A 272 2.90 5.49 14.66
C TYR A 272 3.89 6.06 13.62
N THR A 273 5.03 5.40 13.43
CA THR A 273 6.02 5.80 12.43
C THR A 273 5.44 5.74 11.01
N ALA A 274 4.69 4.68 10.70
CA ALA A 274 3.99 4.52 9.42
C ALA A 274 2.85 5.53 9.25
N PHE A 275 2.18 5.91 10.34
CA PHE A 275 1.17 6.98 10.37
C PHE A 275 1.79 8.34 10.03
N CYS A 276 2.96 8.67 10.58
CA CYS A 276 3.70 9.89 10.19
C CYS A 276 4.10 9.85 8.70
N GLU A 277 4.58 8.72 8.20
CA GLU A 277 4.86 8.54 6.76
C GLU A 277 3.59 8.73 5.92
N MET A 278 2.44 8.21 6.39
CA MET A 278 1.14 8.42 5.76
C MET A 278 0.76 9.89 5.68
N LEU A 279 0.96 10.68 6.74
CA LEU A 279 0.68 12.12 6.72
C LEU A 279 1.55 12.85 5.68
N VAL A 280 2.82 12.47 5.53
CA VAL A 280 3.70 13.05 4.49
C VAL A 280 3.26 12.65 3.07
N ARG A 281 2.84 11.40 2.87
CA ARG A 281 2.29 10.96 1.58
C ARG A 281 0.98 11.68 1.25
N LEU A 282 0.11 11.83 2.25
CA LEU A 282 -1.14 12.57 2.13
C LEU A 282 -0.85 14.03 1.78
N SER A 283 0.09 14.69 2.46
CA SER A 283 0.38 16.10 2.23
C SER A 283 0.88 16.38 0.81
N LYS A 284 1.72 15.49 0.27
CA LYS A 284 2.18 15.54 -1.13
C LYS A 284 1.04 15.41 -2.14
N LYS A 285 -0.02 14.67 -1.79
CA LYS A 285 -1.16 14.44 -2.67
C LYS A 285 -2.25 15.50 -2.52
N THR A 286 -2.45 16.05 -1.31
CA THR A 286 -3.48 17.07 -1.05
C THR A 286 -3.05 18.47 -1.45
N CYS A 287 -1.76 18.76 -1.53
CA CYS A 287 -1.26 20.06 -1.99
C CYS A 287 -1.16 20.08 -3.53
N LEU A 288 -1.82 21.06 -4.16
CA LEU A 288 -1.89 21.18 -5.63
C LEU A 288 -0.61 21.75 -6.26
N ASP A 289 0.26 22.39 -5.47
CA ASP A 289 1.53 22.94 -5.98
C ASP A 289 2.69 21.97 -5.70
N ILE A 290 3.08 21.26 -6.74
CA ILE A 290 4.18 20.29 -6.74
C ILE A 290 5.55 20.90 -6.41
N ASN A 291 5.68 22.23 -6.45
CA ASN A 291 6.94 22.93 -6.19
C ASN A 291 7.08 23.38 -4.73
N LEU A 292 6.05 23.20 -3.90
CA LEU A 292 6.14 23.52 -2.49
C LEU A 292 7.06 22.52 -1.77
N PRO A 293 7.96 23.02 -0.89
CA PRO A 293 8.71 22.18 0.03
C PRO A 293 7.81 21.22 0.84
N ALA A 294 8.31 20.02 1.13
CA ALA A 294 7.53 18.97 1.78
C ALA A 294 7.01 19.39 3.17
N ASP A 295 7.79 20.16 3.92
CA ASP A 295 7.40 20.69 5.24
C ASP A 295 6.20 21.64 5.14
N ARG A 296 6.16 22.50 4.11
CA ARG A 296 4.99 23.37 3.84
C ARG A 296 3.77 22.58 3.42
N ASN A 297 3.95 21.55 2.60
CA ASN A 297 2.84 20.66 2.24
C ASN A 297 2.25 20.02 3.50
N LEU A 298 3.09 19.53 4.42
CA LEU A 298 2.63 18.96 5.69
C LEU A 298 1.90 19.99 6.56
N LYS A 299 2.42 21.22 6.69
CA LYS A 299 1.70 22.31 7.38
C LYS A 299 0.33 22.57 6.75
N GLY A 300 0.26 22.60 5.42
CA GLY A 300 -1.00 22.73 4.67
C GLY A 300 -1.99 21.61 4.97
N LEU A 301 -1.54 20.35 5.01
CA LEU A 301 -2.38 19.23 5.43
C LEU A 301 -2.90 19.42 6.86
N LEU A 302 -2.03 19.79 7.81
CA LEU A 302 -2.43 20.04 9.21
C LEU A 302 -3.45 21.21 9.29
N GLN A 303 -3.34 22.20 8.42
CA GLN A 303 -4.32 23.28 8.30
C GLN A 303 -5.67 22.78 7.78
N VAL A 304 -5.71 21.89 6.77
CA VAL A 304 -6.95 21.22 6.32
C VAL A 304 -7.60 20.47 7.48
N MET A 305 -6.80 19.68 8.20
CA MET A 305 -7.24 18.92 9.36
C MET A 305 -7.86 19.84 10.43
N TRP A 306 -7.21 20.96 10.72
CA TRP A 306 -7.71 21.95 11.67
C TRP A 306 -9.01 22.60 11.20
N LEU A 307 -9.09 23.02 9.94
CA LEU A 307 -10.29 23.64 9.36
C LEU A 307 -11.49 22.71 9.43
N ALA A 308 -11.33 21.43 9.07
CA ALA A 308 -12.41 20.43 9.10
C ALA A 308 -12.95 20.20 10.52
N LEU A 309 -12.06 20.23 11.53
CA LEU A 309 -12.45 20.11 12.92
C LEU A 309 -13.10 21.38 13.46
N ALA A 310 -12.57 22.56 13.09
CA ALA A 310 -13.10 23.85 13.50
C ALA A 310 -14.49 24.11 12.91
N SER A 311 -14.75 23.67 11.68
CA SER A 311 -16.07 23.79 11.02
C SER A 311 -17.11 22.82 11.58
N SER A 312 -16.69 21.71 12.17
CA SER A 312 -17.58 20.71 12.79
C SER A 312 -17.73 20.87 14.30
N SER A 313 -16.98 21.80 14.91
CA SER A 313 -17.12 22.17 16.32
C SER A 313 -18.17 23.28 16.45
N PRO A 314 -19.26 23.10 17.22
CA PRO A 314 -20.16 24.20 17.52
C PRO A 314 -19.34 25.31 18.17
N ARG A 315 -19.39 26.53 17.62
CA ARG A 315 -18.65 27.73 18.06
C ARG A 315 -18.94 28.19 19.50
N ALA A 316 -19.58 27.37 20.32
CA ALA A 316 -19.89 27.59 21.71
C ALA A 316 -19.88 26.26 22.49
N LEU A 317 -18.70 25.74 22.81
CA LEU A 317 -18.56 24.88 23.99
C LEU A 317 -17.79 25.67 25.03
N LYS A 318 -18.55 26.36 25.89
CA LYS A 318 -18.08 26.73 27.22
C LYS A 318 -17.48 25.48 27.84
N ILE A 319 -16.24 25.60 28.31
CA ILE A 319 -15.47 24.52 28.91
C ILE A 319 -16.08 24.22 30.28
N THR A 320 -17.21 23.51 30.29
CA THR A 320 -17.75 22.84 31.46
C THR A 320 -18.72 21.80 30.94
N ASP A 321 -18.48 20.57 31.36
CA ASP A 321 -19.31 19.38 31.25
C ASP A 321 -19.12 18.38 30.10
N VAL A 322 -19.20 17.15 30.60
CA VAL A 322 -19.65 15.89 30.01
C VAL A 322 -18.57 14.89 29.59
N LEU A 323 -18.24 14.08 30.59
CA LEU A 323 -17.81 12.69 30.56
C LEU A 323 -18.46 11.87 29.41
N LYS A 324 -17.80 11.91 28.25
CA LYS A 324 -17.72 10.86 27.21
C LYS A 324 -16.34 10.94 26.51
N SER A 325 -15.30 11.27 27.28
CA SER A 325 -14.39 12.37 26.92
C SER A 325 -13.17 12.04 26.05
N ASP A 326 -12.81 10.79 25.76
CA ASP A 326 -11.54 10.58 25.02
C ASP A 326 -11.53 11.13 23.58
N ARG A 327 -12.62 10.96 22.82
CA ARG A 327 -12.74 11.48 21.43
C ARG A 327 -12.71 13.00 21.36
N VAL A 328 -13.48 13.63 22.25
CA VAL A 328 -13.66 15.09 22.28
C VAL A 328 -12.36 15.74 22.77
N ASP A 329 -11.66 15.12 23.72
CA ASP A 329 -10.42 15.64 24.29
C ASP A 329 -9.26 15.59 23.28
N VAL A 330 -9.12 14.51 22.52
CA VAL A 330 -8.07 14.40 21.48
C VAL A 330 -8.25 15.46 20.39
N THR A 331 -9.48 15.67 19.93
CA THR A 331 -9.81 16.65 18.88
C THR A 331 -9.55 18.08 19.37
N LYS A 332 -9.98 18.41 20.59
CA LYS A 332 -9.73 19.71 21.23
C LYS A 332 -8.24 19.95 21.42
N HIS A 333 -7.49 18.93 21.84
CA HIS A 333 -6.06 19.04 22.05
C HIS A 333 -5.32 19.39 20.74
N PHE A 334 -5.66 18.74 19.63
CA PHE A 334 -5.13 19.11 18.31
C PHE A 334 -5.50 20.55 17.92
N LEU A 335 -6.77 20.96 18.07
CA LEU A 335 -7.23 22.31 17.74
C LEU A 335 -6.45 23.39 18.52
N ILE A 336 -6.33 23.23 19.84
CA ILE A 336 -5.61 24.18 20.71
C ILE A 336 -4.12 24.22 20.36
N HIS A 337 -3.51 23.07 20.13
CA HIS A 337 -2.09 23.01 19.77
C HIS A 337 -1.85 23.69 18.42
N PHE A 338 -2.66 23.37 17.41
CA PHE A 338 -2.55 23.97 16.09
C PHE A 338 -2.75 25.48 16.15
N GLU A 339 -3.73 25.99 16.89
CA GLU A 339 -3.95 27.44 17.02
C GLU A 339 -2.75 28.17 17.65
N LYS A 340 -2.14 27.58 18.69
CA LYS A 340 -0.89 28.10 19.28
C LYS A 340 0.26 28.10 18.29
N TYR A 341 0.40 27.04 17.51
CA TYR A 341 1.42 26.93 16.47
C TYR A 341 1.20 27.96 15.36
N TRP A 342 -0.02 28.03 14.84
CA TRP A 342 -0.43 28.93 13.76
C TRP A 342 -0.23 30.40 14.11
N LYS A 343 -0.51 30.77 15.38
CA LYS A 343 -0.21 32.11 15.90
C LYS A 343 1.29 32.43 15.88
N LYS A 344 2.16 31.46 16.19
CA LYS A 344 3.62 31.63 16.12
C LYS A 344 4.09 31.80 14.67
N GLU A 345 3.48 31.08 13.74
CA GLU A 345 3.71 31.19 12.30
C GLU A 345 3.01 32.41 11.66
N ARG A 346 2.47 33.34 12.46
CA ARG A 346 1.80 34.56 12.00
C ARG A 346 0.64 34.31 11.03
N TYR A 347 -0.07 33.20 11.19
CA TYR A 347 -1.23 32.83 10.39
C TYR A 347 -0.95 32.67 8.88
N GLU A 348 0.28 32.32 8.49
CA GLU A 348 0.62 32.09 7.08
C GLU A 348 -0.20 30.94 6.47
N CYS A 349 -1.07 31.24 5.51
CA CYS A 349 -1.90 30.23 4.84
C CYS A 349 -1.10 29.48 3.77
N GLU A 350 -0.86 28.19 3.99
CA GLU A 350 -0.02 27.35 3.12
C GLU A 350 -0.82 26.77 1.92
N LEU A 351 -2.16 26.77 1.97
CA LEU A 351 -3.02 26.18 0.94
C LEU A 351 -3.40 27.14 -0.22
N PHE A 352 -3.21 28.45 -0.06
CA PHE A 352 -3.76 29.48 -0.98
C PHE A 352 -2.71 30.41 -1.60
N ARG A 353 -1.45 30.00 -1.74
CA ARG A 353 -0.41 30.89 -2.30
C ARG A 353 -0.51 31.12 -3.83
N ARG A 354 -1.54 30.59 -4.50
CA ARG A 354 -1.82 30.86 -5.92
C ARG A 354 -3.22 31.46 -6.12
N SER A 355 -3.38 32.75 -5.85
CA SER A 355 -4.39 33.58 -6.54
C SER A 355 -4.20 35.11 -6.43
N VAL A 356 -3.04 35.64 -6.02
CA VAL A 356 -2.88 37.11 -5.87
C VAL A 356 -1.85 37.74 -6.82
N ASN A 357 -0.91 36.96 -7.39
CA ASN A 357 0.18 37.56 -8.17
C ASN A 357 0.04 37.47 -9.70
N THR A 358 -1.08 36.99 -10.23
CA THR A 358 -1.34 36.98 -11.68
C THR A 358 -2.38 37.99 -12.16
N SER A 359 -3.02 38.75 -11.27
CA SER A 359 -4.02 39.78 -11.65
C SER A 359 -3.65 41.22 -11.26
N ALA A 360 -2.45 41.48 -10.73
CA ALA A 360 -2.00 42.83 -10.34
C ALA A 360 -0.96 43.44 -11.30
N ARG A 361 -0.85 42.95 -12.55
CA ARG A 361 -0.03 43.55 -13.59
C ARG A 361 -0.77 43.52 -14.93
N ARG A 362 -1.52 44.60 -15.17
CA ARG A 362 -2.41 45.00 -16.29
C ARG A 362 -3.73 45.33 -15.62
N ILE A 363 -4.17 46.59 -15.46
CA ILE A 363 -4.16 47.70 -16.40
C ILE A 363 -4.18 48.98 -15.56
N GLY A 364 -3.17 49.85 -15.75
CA GLY A 364 -3.20 51.26 -15.36
C GLY A 364 -3.42 52.10 -16.63
N HIS A 365 -4.29 53.11 -16.51
CA HIS A 365 -4.78 54.02 -17.53
C HIS A 365 -3.74 54.71 -18.44
N GLY A 366 -4.14 54.96 -19.69
CA GLY A 366 -3.69 56.10 -20.52
C GLY A 366 -3.89 55.90 -22.04
N PRO A 367 -4.32 56.90 -22.84
CA PRO A 367 -5.30 56.67 -23.92
C PRO A 367 -4.82 56.93 -25.37
N ALA A 368 -5.75 56.60 -26.30
CA ALA A 368 -5.94 57.10 -27.67
C ALA A 368 -5.10 56.51 -28.84
N ALA A 369 -5.79 55.80 -29.74
CA ALA A 369 -5.92 56.15 -31.17
C ALA A 369 -6.83 55.13 -31.90
N ILE A 370 -7.87 55.63 -32.58
CA ILE A 370 -8.65 54.94 -33.63
C ILE A 370 -8.09 55.47 -34.98
N PRO A 371 -7.91 54.64 -36.03
CA PRO A 371 -8.83 54.74 -37.18
C PRO A 371 -9.21 53.39 -37.87
N THR A 372 -10.52 53.26 -38.11
CA THR A 372 -11.24 52.88 -39.36
C THR A 372 -10.96 51.61 -40.22
N THR A 373 -12.06 50.86 -40.41
CA THR A 373 -12.69 50.29 -41.64
C THR A 373 -12.06 49.15 -42.46
N ALA A 374 -12.81 48.04 -42.59
CA ALA A 374 -13.32 47.41 -43.84
C ALA A 374 -13.61 45.91 -43.53
N SER A 375 -14.87 45.46 -43.52
CA SER A 375 -15.62 44.89 -44.66
C SER A 375 -15.02 43.60 -45.22
N ASP A 376 -15.67 42.46 -44.95
CA ASP A 376 -16.17 41.50 -45.98
C ASP A 376 -16.47 40.12 -45.36
N ALA A 377 -17.74 39.88 -45.10
CA ALA A 377 -18.42 38.60 -45.41
C ALA A 377 -19.06 38.77 -46.81
N PRO A 378 -19.70 37.77 -47.49
CA PRO A 378 -20.22 36.45 -47.08
C PRO A 378 -19.92 35.39 -48.22
N PRO A 379 -20.67 34.28 -48.51
CA PRO A 379 -21.97 33.85 -47.97
C PRO A 379 -22.25 32.33 -47.75
N PHE A 380 -23.31 32.14 -46.94
CA PHE A 380 -24.29 31.04 -46.90
C PHE A 380 -24.94 30.79 -48.30
N GLU A 381 -25.56 29.67 -48.71
CA GLU A 381 -26.54 28.70 -48.16
C GLU A 381 -26.76 27.61 -49.28
N PRO A 382 -27.77 26.70 -49.32
CA PRO A 382 -28.40 25.81 -48.33
C PRO A 382 -28.64 24.34 -48.84
N GLY A 383 -29.07 23.44 -47.93
CA GLY A 383 -30.18 22.49 -48.22
C GLY A 383 -29.87 21.01 -48.50
N SER A 384 -30.21 20.12 -47.55
CA SER A 384 -31.39 19.22 -47.69
C SER A 384 -31.45 18.20 -46.54
N ALA A 385 -32.67 17.91 -46.12
CA ALA A 385 -33.04 17.16 -44.93
C ALA A 385 -33.80 15.88 -45.27
N THR A 386 -33.59 14.82 -44.48
CA THR A 386 -34.52 13.69 -44.22
C THR A 386 -34.03 13.05 -42.91
N SER A 387 -34.65 13.22 -41.73
CA SER A 387 -35.97 12.79 -41.21
C SER A 387 -36.15 11.29 -41.02
N ALA A 388 -35.95 10.80 -39.78
CA ALA A 388 -36.76 9.80 -39.06
C ALA A 388 -36.28 9.75 -37.59
N LYS A 389 -36.94 10.40 -36.62
CA LYS A 389 -38.05 9.91 -35.77
C LYS A 389 -37.81 8.57 -35.05
N ASN A 390 -37.47 8.63 -33.75
CA ASN A 390 -38.31 8.19 -32.63
C ASN A 390 -37.57 8.47 -31.29
N GLN A 391 -38.06 9.43 -30.48
CA GLN A 391 -38.98 9.26 -29.34
C GLN A 391 -38.33 8.52 -28.16
N ASN A 392 -37.92 9.26 -27.12
CA ASN A 392 -38.64 9.50 -25.84
C ASN A 392 -38.07 8.58 -24.74
N ALA A 393 -37.81 8.98 -23.48
CA ALA A 393 -38.12 10.21 -22.75
C ALA A 393 -37.19 10.38 -21.52
N ALA A 394 -36.98 11.65 -21.15
CA ALA A 394 -37.01 12.28 -19.81
C ALA A 394 -36.71 11.42 -18.56
N ALA A 395 -35.89 11.86 -17.59
CA ALA A 395 -36.20 13.03 -16.76
C ALA A 395 -34.99 13.71 -16.09
N GLN A 396 -34.89 15.03 -16.34
CA GLN A 396 -34.69 16.15 -15.42
C GLN A 396 -33.79 16.04 -14.17
N SER A 397 -32.61 16.65 -14.32
CA SER A 397 -32.04 17.73 -13.49
C SER A 397 -32.88 18.28 -12.33
N LYS A 398 -32.29 18.27 -11.13
CA LYS A 398 -32.40 19.38 -10.16
C LYS A 398 -31.05 19.59 -9.46
N TYR A 399 -30.30 20.58 -9.94
CA TYR A 399 -29.29 21.29 -9.16
C TYR A 399 -30.00 22.24 -8.20
N SER A 400 -29.75 22.08 -6.90
CA SER A 400 -30.19 23.04 -5.88
C SER A 400 -28.97 23.76 -5.33
N ILE A 401 -28.87 25.03 -5.70
CA ILE A 401 -28.03 26.08 -5.13
C ILE A 401 -28.54 26.33 -3.69
N ILE A 402 -27.66 26.24 -2.69
CA ILE A 402 -27.96 26.70 -1.33
C ILE A 402 -27.15 27.96 -1.07
N THR A 403 -27.88 29.06 -0.94
CA THR A 403 -27.43 30.36 -0.42
C THR A 403 -27.51 30.31 1.11
N TYR A 404 -26.46 30.72 1.82
CA TYR A 404 -26.46 30.86 3.28
C TYR A 404 -26.93 32.26 3.70
N PRO A 405 -27.70 32.39 4.80
CA PRO A 405 -27.88 33.65 5.52
C PRO A 405 -26.64 34.08 6.31
#